data_AF-A0A255EGE0-F1
#
_entry.id   AF-A0A255EGE0-F1
#
_cell.length_a   1.000
_cell.length_b   1.000
_cell.length_c   1.000
_cell.angle_alpha   90.00
_cell.angle_beta   90.00
_cell.angle_gamma   90.00
#
_symmetry.space_group_name_H-M   'P 1'
#
loop_
_entity.id
_entity.type
_entity.pdbx_description
1 polymer ?
#
loop_
_entity_poly.entity_id
_entity_poly.type
_entity_poly.pdbx_seq_one_letter_code
_entity_poly.pdbx_strand_id
1 'polypeptide(L)'
;MDTRFLPLRRVLTGEPADEDQLAGQLAFVQARLDCADFRVANLLAALLLDDTGRGRLSEDQREQIVTTVLGFRYWLDEPGVDGMCLFSENHQILFASCDYLAGQLHPARVFSNDGRSGAEHRDRAAIRVRQWLGRRWQHGFSEWLSNTYYEEHIAAVALLAGFAADDDIRAQATGVLDLLLLDLALHSWTDGQDRWFIPSSGRCYAPGKQAPGGSAVADIMRWAFGPGEVQDQEWATLSAILFASGYEVPEQIRAIAHDRDGATIDQAMGLELAEAAALREPAPLGEVETRGTLWWAMEAFTTPESIVDTMRAFRAWRMKDNPFLTNLTPFAKLPEALLPGLIRILNPATQGVALERARVRTRRTPHWLLSSAQRYRPGGYGDQQHLWTALLPRGVTVFATHPGGAMFDDVARNFSPGEWVGNGINPDVVQHGRVLIAFHHLGVRSGYLEPKRRLESHLWWPRTDFDETQQGQRWVAGRIGSAYIGVRSWAPLEFVSRNEIRQPGKVTVWVVLMGDAETYADLAEFAAEVAAIPVVAGDLPDNRHLMVWADGHRHDLTFGGAHLIDGEPVILSEDRYASRFVTAERGPERIDVGGHVLTAAGREQQ
;
A
#
# COMPACT_ATOMS: atom_id res chain seq x y z
N MET A 1 3.27 -5.88 26.05
CA MET A 1 2.98 -7.20 25.47
C MET A 1 4.06 -7.48 24.46
N ASP A 2 4.60 -8.69 24.47
CA ASP A 2 5.45 -9.18 23.38
C ASP A 2 4.62 -9.15 22.08
N THR A 3 5.18 -8.60 21.01
CA THR A 3 4.48 -8.41 19.73
C THR A 3 4.86 -9.46 18.69
N ARG A 4 5.80 -10.35 19.04
CA ARG A 4 6.32 -11.41 18.19
C ARG A 4 5.27 -12.52 17.98
N PHE A 5 5.31 -13.13 16.80
CA PHE A 5 4.44 -14.23 16.43
C PHE A 5 5.00 -15.57 16.91
N LEU A 6 4.14 -16.59 17.02
CA LEU A 6 4.56 -17.98 17.20
C LEU A 6 5.48 -18.38 16.03
N PRO A 7 6.71 -18.83 16.30
CA PRO A 7 7.67 -19.22 15.26
C PRO A 7 7.18 -20.43 14.47
N LEU A 8 6.73 -20.22 13.23
CA LEU A 8 6.18 -21.31 12.41
C LEU A 8 7.25 -22.34 12.03
N ARG A 9 8.53 -21.96 12.01
CA ARG A 9 9.62 -22.89 11.73
C ARG A 9 9.70 -24.00 12.77
N ARG A 10 9.50 -23.69 14.05
CA ARG A 10 9.51 -24.70 15.14
C ARG A 10 8.34 -25.67 15.00
N VAL A 11 7.16 -25.15 14.64
CA VAL A 11 5.99 -25.99 14.35
C VAL A 11 6.30 -26.96 13.21
N LEU A 12 6.93 -26.49 12.13
CA LEU A 12 7.34 -27.32 10.98
C LEU A 12 8.42 -28.36 11.31
N THR A 13 9.43 -28.00 12.11
CA THR A 13 10.53 -28.92 12.47
C THR A 13 10.17 -29.87 13.62
N GLY A 14 9.01 -29.68 14.25
CA GLY A 14 8.57 -30.44 15.42
C GLY A 14 9.39 -30.12 16.68
N GLU A 15 10.07 -28.97 16.69
CA GLU A 15 10.68 -28.41 17.88
C GLU A 15 9.60 -27.88 18.83
N PRO A 16 9.84 -27.88 20.16
CA PRO A 16 8.89 -27.30 21.11
C PRO A 16 8.59 -25.84 20.75
N ALA A 17 7.30 -25.53 20.59
CA ALA A 17 6.86 -24.15 20.38
C ALA A 17 7.28 -23.27 21.55
N ASP A 18 7.56 -21.99 21.29
CA ASP A 18 7.89 -21.02 22.33
C ASP A 18 6.61 -20.68 23.13
N GLU A 19 6.49 -21.29 24.32
CA GLU A 19 5.31 -21.17 25.18
C GLU A 19 5.00 -19.73 25.61
N ASP A 20 6.04 -18.91 25.83
CA ASP A 20 5.86 -17.51 26.23
C ASP A 20 5.32 -16.68 25.05
N GLN A 21 5.82 -16.92 23.84
CA GLN A 21 5.31 -16.28 22.63
C GLN A 21 3.88 -16.71 22.32
N LEU A 22 3.58 -18.02 22.43
CA LEU A 22 2.22 -18.53 22.25
C LEU A 22 1.26 -17.89 23.26
N ALA A 23 1.61 -17.91 24.56
CA ALA A 23 0.77 -17.33 25.60
C ALA A 23 0.52 -15.82 25.38
N GLY A 24 1.56 -15.07 24.99
CA GLY A 24 1.45 -13.65 24.65
C GLY A 24 0.51 -13.40 23.47
N GLN A 25 0.61 -14.21 22.43
CA GLN A 25 -0.24 -14.12 21.24
C GLN A 25 -1.71 -14.47 21.55
N LEU A 26 -1.96 -15.54 22.30
CA LEU A 26 -3.31 -15.92 22.74
C LEU A 26 -3.95 -14.80 23.57
N ALA A 27 -3.22 -14.23 24.52
CA ALA A 27 -3.71 -13.11 25.35
C ALA A 27 -4.04 -11.87 24.50
N PHE A 28 -3.25 -11.58 23.47
CA PHE A 28 -3.50 -10.47 22.55
C PHE A 28 -4.81 -10.65 21.77
N VAL A 29 -5.04 -11.86 21.24
CA VAL A 29 -6.27 -12.21 20.50
C VAL A 29 -7.49 -12.19 21.41
N GLN A 30 -7.40 -12.77 22.61
CA GLN A 30 -8.49 -12.80 23.58
C GLN A 30 -8.88 -11.39 24.05
N ALA A 31 -7.92 -10.47 24.13
CA ALA A 31 -8.16 -9.08 24.46
C ALA A 31 -8.75 -8.25 23.28
N ARG A 32 -8.87 -8.83 22.08
CA ARG A 32 -9.39 -8.16 20.86
C ARG A 32 -8.73 -6.82 20.61
N LEU A 33 -7.40 -6.82 20.73
CA LEU A 33 -6.58 -5.66 20.43
C LEU A 33 -6.48 -5.48 18.90
N ASP A 34 -6.28 -4.24 18.47
CA ASP A 34 -6.09 -3.96 17.04
C ASP A 34 -4.96 -4.80 16.46
N CYS A 35 -5.13 -5.27 15.21
CA CYS A 35 -4.26 -6.26 14.55
C CYS A 35 -4.26 -7.67 15.18
N ALA A 36 -5.30 -8.06 15.93
CA ALA A 36 -5.45 -9.42 16.45
C ALA A 36 -5.65 -10.48 15.36
N ASP A 37 -6.23 -10.10 14.23
CA ASP A 37 -6.37 -10.93 13.02
C ASP A 37 -5.02 -11.41 12.47
N PHE A 38 -3.96 -10.61 12.55
CA PHE A 38 -2.60 -11.05 12.15
C PHE A 38 -2.16 -12.24 13.01
N ARG A 39 -2.50 -12.19 14.30
CA ARG A 39 -2.16 -13.24 15.26
C ARG A 39 -3.05 -14.45 15.04
N VAL A 40 -4.34 -14.26 14.76
CA VAL A 40 -5.23 -15.36 14.40
C VAL A 40 -4.76 -16.06 13.11
N ALA A 41 -4.30 -15.32 12.11
CA ALA A 41 -3.75 -15.88 10.88
C ALA A 41 -2.54 -16.79 11.15
N ASN A 42 -1.60 -16.34 11.98
CA ASN A 42 -0.44 -17.14 12.38
C ASN A 42 -0.83 -18.37 13.24
N LEU A 43 -1.77 -18.23 14.17
CA LEU A 43 -2.30 -19.35 14.96
C LEU A 43 -3.01 -20.40 14.08
N LEU A 44 -3.79 -19.96 13.10
CA LEU A 44 -4.45 -20.85 12.13
C LEU A 44 -3.42 -21.53 11.22
N ALA A 45 -2.37 -20.82 10.78
CA ALA A 45 -1.28 -21.44 10.04
C ALA A 45 -0.66 -22.61 10.83
N ALA A 46 -0.40 -22.42 12.13
CA ALA A 46 0.11 -23.49 12.98
C ALA A 46 -0.86 -24.68 13.10
N LEU A 47 -2.16 -24.42 13.32
CA LEU A 47 -3.18 -25.48 13.35
C LEU A 47 -3.29 -26.25 12.02
N LEU A 48 -3.23 -25.55 10.89
CA LEU A 48 -3.35 -26.15 9.57
C LEU A 48 -2.08 -26.96 9.20
N LEU A 49 -0.91 -26.52 9.62
CA LEU A 49 0.33 -27.31 9.48
C LEU A 49 0.27 -28.59 10.31
N ASP A 50 -0.20 -28.51 11.55
CA ASP A 50 -0.43 -29.67 12.41
C ASP A 50 -1.47 -30.64 11.80
N ASP A 51 -2.62 -30.12 11.34
CA ASP A 51 -3.71 -30.90 10.73
C ASP A 51 -3.28 -31.62 9.43
N THR A 52 -2.43 -30.98 8.63
CA THR A 52 -1.85 -31.61 7.43
C THR A 52 -0.68 -32.56 7.72
N GLY A 53 -0.27 -32.70 8.98
CA GLY A 53 0.88 -33.51 9.40
C GLY A 53 2.24 -32.92 9.00
N ARG A 54 2.27 -31.68 8.48
CA ARG A 54 3.49 -30.95 8.12
C ARG A 54 4.15 -30.27 9.31
N GLY A 55 3.40 -30.06 10.39
CA GLY A 55 3.89 -29.52 11.65
C GLY A 55 3.46 -30.37 12.84
N ARG A 56 3.87 -29.96 14.03
CA ARG A 56 3.51 -30.63 15.29
C ARG A 56 3.24 -29.62 16.40
N LEU A 57 2.04 -29.68 16.96
CA LEU A 57 1.65 -29.02 18.19
C LEU A 57 1.46 -30.05 19.31
N SER A 58 1.67 -29.65 20.56
CA SER A 58 1.22 -30.46 21.70
C SER A 58 -0.31 -30.43 21.79
N GLU A 59 -0.90 -31.44 22.46
CA GLU A 59 -2.36 -31.47 22.67
C GLU A 59 -2.86 -30.21 23.40
N ASP A 60 -2.12 -29.75 24.41
CA ASP A 60 -2.43 -28.54 25.18
C ASP A 60 -2.34 -27.27 24.31
N GLN A 61 -1.26 -27.11 23.55
CA GLN A 61 -1.10 -25.98 22.62
C GLN A 61 -2.25 -25.95 21.61
N ARG A 62 -2.57 -27.10 21.01
CA ARG A 62 -3.67 -27.23 20.06
C ARG A 62 -5.01 -26.83 20.70
N GLU A 63 -5.30 -27.31 21.90
CA GLU A 63 -6.55 -26.98 22.61
C GLU A 63 -6.67 -25.49 22.95
N GLN A 64 -5.59 -24.86 23.41
CA GLN A 64 -5.54 -23.42 23.72
C GLN A 64 -5.76 -22.56 22.47
N ILE A 65 -5.14 -22.93 21.35
CA ILE A 65 -5.31 -22.22 20.08
C ILE A 65 -6.75 -22.38 19.58
N VAL A 66 -7.29 -23.61 19.55
CA VAL A 66 -8.66 -23.88 19.11
C VAL A 66 -9.67 -23.11 19.96
N THR A 67 -9.50 -23.07 21.28
CA THR A 67 -10.38 -22.33 22.18
C THR A 67 -10.37 -20.83 21.87
N THR A 68 -9.19 -20.27 21.60
CA THR A 68 -9.03 -18.85 21.28
C THR A 68 -9.64 -18.50 19.92
N VAL A 69 -9.41 -19.34 18.91
CA VAL A 69 -9.99 -19.21 17.55
C VAL A 69 -11.52 -19.26 17.62
N LEU A 70 -12.11 -20.24 18.31
CA LEU A 70 -13.57 -20.37 18.43
C LEU A 70 -14.25 -19.24 19.23
N GLY A 71 -13.51 -18.50 20.06
CA GLY A 71 -14.01 -17.35 20.84
C GLY A 71 -13.72 -15.98 20.22
N PHE A 72 -13.05 -15.94 19.09
CA PHE A 72 -12.69 -14.70 18.41
C PHE A 72 -13.92 -14.07 17.72
N ARG A 73 -13.83 -12.76 17.47
CA ARG A 73 -14.84 -12.02 16.70
C ARG A 73 -14.32 -11.85 15.28
N TYR A 74 -14.97 -12.48 14.31
CA TYR A 74 -14.47 -12.50 12.93
C TYR A 74 -15.00 -11.37 12.06
N TRP A 75 -16.19 -10.84 12.36
CA TRP A 75 -16.76 -9.81 11.49
C TRP A 75 -17.54 -8.70 12.19
N LEU A 76 -17.86 -7.68 11.40
CA LEU A 76 -18.52 -6.44 11.83
C LEU A 76 -19.96 -6.64 12.32
N ASP A 77 -20.66 -7.67 11.83
CA ASP A 77 -22.04 -7.99 12.25
C ASP A 77 -22.12 -8.84 13.54
N GLU A 78 -20.98 -9.33 14.02
CA GLU A 78 -20.92 -10.10 15.26
C GLU A 78 -20.97 -9.22 16.51
N PRO A 79 -21.50 -9.74 17.63
CA PRO A 79 -21.56 -9.01 18.88
C PRO A 79 -20.15 -8.73 19.44
N GLY A 80 -20.03 -7.57 20.07
CA GLY A 80 -18.78 -7.12 20.67
C GLY A 80 -18.58 -5.62 20.49
N VAL A 81 -17.88 -5.00 21.44
CA VAL A 81 -17.32 -3.66 21.28
C VAL A 81 -15.84 -3.79 21.58
N ASP A 82 -15.01 -3.50 20.59
CA ASP A 82 -13.57 -3.62 20.66
C ASP A 82 -12.89 -2.53 19.81
N GLY A 83 -11.57 -2.48 19.93
CA GLY A 83 -10.73 -1.50 19.25
C GLY A 83 -10.23 -1.94 17.88
N MET A 84 -10.63 -3.12 17.38
CA MET A 84 -10.05 -3.67 16.16
C MET A 84 -10.49 -2.89 14.92
N CYS A 85 -9.57 -2.74 13.96
CA CYS A 85 -9.89 -2.37 12.59
C CYS A 85 -10.26 -3.63 11.79
N LEU A 86 -11.54 -3.81 11.44
CA LEU A 86 -11.99 -4.98 10.65
C LEU A 86 -12.19 -4.63 9.16
N PHE A 87 -11.80 -3.42 8.73
CA PHE A 87 -12.41 -2.81 7.56
C PHE A 87 -11.47 -2.20 6.52
N SER A 88 -10.18 -2.03 6.78
CA SER A 88 -9.22 -1.69 5.71
C SER A 88 -9.11 -2.85 4.72
N GLU A 89 -8.49 -2.62 3.56
CA GLU A 89 -8.44 -3.63 2.50
C GLU A 89 -7.74 -4.92 2.95
N ASN A 90 -6.63 -4.78 3.69
CA ASN A 90 -5.88 -5.91 4.25
C ASN A 90 -6.67 -6.65 5.34
N HIS A 91 -7.30 -5.93 6.28
CA HIS A 91 -8.05 -6.52 7.37
C HIS A 91 -9.27 -7.29 6.83
N GLN A 92 -9.95 -6.77 5.82
CA GLN A 92 -11.10 -7.48 5.23
C GLN A 92 -10.74 -8.88 4.75
N ILE A 93 -9.60 -9.07 4.08
CA ILE A 93 -9.18 -10.40 3.62
C ILE A 93 -8.59 -11.22 4.76
N LEU A 94 -7.84 -10.63 5.70
CA LEU A 94 -7.31 -11.35 6.85
C LEU A 94 -8.43 -11.96 7.70
N PHE A 95 -9.40 -11.14 8.12
CA PHE A 95 -10.55 -11.62 8.87
C PHE A 95 -11.35 -12.66 8.09
N ALA A 96 -11.63 -12.42 6.80
CA ALA A 96 -12.40 -13.38 5.99
C ALA A 96 -11.66 -14.71 5.76
N SER A 97 -10.34 -14.68 5.50
CA SER A 97 -9.52 -15.89 5.37
C SER A 97 -9.48 -16.67 6.68
N CYS A 98 -9.31 -15.96 7.81
CA CYS A 98 -9.28 -16.59 9.12
C CYS A 98 -10.62 -17.22 9.50
N ASP A 99 -11.73 -16.51 9.25
CA ASP A 99 -13.10 -16.98 9.49
C ASP A 99 -13.40 -18.24 8.66
N TYR A 100 -13.05 -18.20 7.38
CA TYR A 100 -13.22 -19.33 6.46
C TYR A 100 -12.47 -20.59 6.94
N LEU A 101 -11.18 -20.44 7.28
CA LEU A 101 -10.33 -21.57 7.67
C LEU A 101 -10.65 -22.09 9.08
N ALA A 102 -11.01 -21.21 10.02
CA ALA A 102 -11.48 -21.63 11.33
C ALA A 102 -12.79 -22.44 11.22
N GLY A 103 -13.74 -21.96 10.42
CA GLY A 103 -14.98 -22.67 10.14
C GLY A 103 -14.75 -24.00 9.41
N GLN A 104 -13.78 -24.05 8.48
CA GLN A 104 -13.37 -25.27 7.79
C GLN A 104 -12.78 -26.32 8.73
N LEU A 105 -11.89 -25.93 9.65
CA LEU A 105 -11.26 -26.85 10.62
C LEU A 105 -12.27 -27.39 11.65
N HIS A 106 -13.31 -26.61 11.96
CA HIS A 106 -14.23 -26.91 13.06
C HIS A 106 -15.71 -26.80 12.66
N PRO A 107 -16.17 -27.49 11.59
CA PRO A 107 -17.47 -27.22 10.96
C PRO A 107 -18.66 -27.49 11.88
N ALA A 108 -18.54 -28.45 12.79
CA ALA A 108 -19.60 -28.84 13.73
C ALA A 108 -19.50 -28.12 15.10
N ARG A 109 -18.44 -27.34 15.34
CA ARG A 109 -18.27 -26.61 16.61
C ARG A 109 -19.06 -25.31 16.56
N VAL A 110 -19.52 -24.86 17.71
CA VAL A 110 -20.17 -23.56 17.88
C VAL A 110 -19.10 -22.53 18.25
N PHE A 111 -19.10 -21.40 17.53
CA PHE A 111 -18.26 -20.25 17.82
C PHE A 111 -18.90 -19.46 18.95
N SER A 112 -18.18 -19.27 20.05
CA SER A 112 -18.75 -18.78 21.30
C SER A 112 -19.03 -17.28 21.28
N ASN A 113 -18.46 -16.54 20.32
CA ASN A 113 -18.73 -15.11 20.19
C ASN A 113 -20.17 -14.81 19.73
N ASP A 114 -20.68 -15.53 18.74
CA ASP A 114 -21.97 -15.22 18.09
C ASP A 114 -22.97 -16.39 18.05
N GLY A 115 -22.54 -17.60 18.43
CA GLY A 115 -23.36 -18.81 18.50
C GLY A 115 -23.55 -19.54 17.17
N ARG A 116 -22.92 -19.10 16.07
CA ARG A 116 -23.00 -19.80 14.78
C ARG A 116 -22.12 -21.05 14.78
N SER A 117 -22.45 -22.00 13.92
CA SER A 117 -21.61 -23.16 13.65
C SER A 117 -20.40 -22.80 12.79
N GLY A 118 -19.32 -23.58 12.87
CA GLY A 118 -18.17 -23.41 11.98
C GLY A 118 -18.54 -23.53 10.50
N ALA A 119 -19.51 -24.38 10.14
CA ALA A 119 -20.02 -24.45 8.77
C ALA A 119 -20.68 -23.13 8.31
N GLU A 120 -21.46 -22.48 9.17
CA GLU A 120 -22.05 -21.17 8.86
C GLU A 120 -20.99 -20.07 8.73
N HIS A 121 -19.97 -20.08 9.61
CA HIS A 121 -18.80 -19.20 9.50
C HIS A 121 -18.08 -19.38 8.16
N ARG A 122 -17.73 -20.62 7.82
CA ARG A 122 -17.09 -20.97 6.55
C ARG A 122 -17.89 -20.46 5.36
N ASP A 123 -19.19 -20.74 5.31
CA ASP A 123 -20.02 -20.42 4.14
C ASP A 123 -20.21 -18.90 3.97
N ARG A 124 -20.33 -18.15 5.07
CA ARG A 124 -20.41 -16.68 5.04
C ARG A 124 -19.06 -16.04 4.66
N ALA A 125 -17.97 -16.53 5.24
CA ALA A 125 -16.63 -16.06 4.93
C ALA A 125 -16.25 -16.33 3.47
N ALA A 126 -16.65 -17.49 2.92
CA ALA A 126 -16.42 -17.85 1.53
C ALA A 126 -16.99 -16.81 0.54
N ILE A 127 -18.14 -16.20 0.87
CA ILE A 127 -18.73 -15.12 0.07
C ILE A 127 -17.83 -13.88 0.09
N ARG A 128 -17.34 -13.48 1.27
CA ARG A 128 -16.45 -12.31 1.44
C ARG A 128 -15.13 -12.52 0.73
N VAL A 129 -14.52 -13.70 0.88
CA VAL A 129 -13.29 -14.11 0.21
C VAL A 129 -13.44 -13.98 -1.31
N ARG A 130 -14.47 -14.60 -1.90
CA ARG A 130 -14.71 -14.53 -3.35
C ARG A 130 -14.94 -13.10 -3.84
N GLN A 131 -15.71 -12.31 -3.09
CA GLN A 131 -15.95 -10.91 -3.43
C GLN A 131 -14.66 -10.08 -3.38
N TRP A 132 -13.84 -10.26 -2.35
CA TRP A 132 -12.57 -9.56 -2.20
C TRP A 132 -11.59 -9.95 -3.31
N LEU A 133 -11.38 -11.25 -3.56
CA LEU A 133 -10.51 -11.77 -4.63
C LEU A 133 -10.96 -11.27 -6.01
N GLY A 134 -12.27 -11.31 -6.29
CA GLY A 134 -12.85 -10.79 -7.52
C GLY A 134 -12.59 -9.29 -7.72
N ARG A 135 -12.76 -8.48 -6.68
CA ARG A 135 -12.43 -7.04 -6.74
C ARG A 135 -10.95 -6.79 -7.04
N ARG A 136 -10.05 -7.55 -6.40
CA ARG A 136 -8.60 -7.41 -6.63
C ARG A 136 -8.21 -7.80 -8.04
N TRP A 137 -8.80 -8.87 -8.56
CA TRP A 137 -8.63 -9.28 -9.95
C TRP A 137 -9.07 -8.18 -10.93
N GLN A 138 -10.28 -7.65 -10.74
CA GLN A 138 -10.89 -6.71 -11.68
C GLN A 138 -10.27 -5.31 -11.64
N HIS A 139 -9.89 -4.83 -10.46
CA HIS A 139 -9.56 -3.43 -10.24
C HIS A 139 -8.16 -3.19 -9.65
N GLY A 140 -7.45 -4.24 -9.24
CA GLY A 140 -6.21 -4.09 -8.49
C GLY A 140 -6.41 -3.85 -7.01
N PHE A 141 -5.38 -3.34 -6.33
CA PHE A 141 -5.37 -3.05 -4.90
C PHE A 141 -5.63 -1.57 -4.64
N SER A 142 -6.44 -1.25 -3.63
CA SER A 142 -6.60 0.13 -3.16
C SER A 142 -5.39 0.51 -2.31
N GLU A 143 -4.81 -0.43 -1.57
CA GLU A 143 -3.54 -0.26 -0.85
C GLU A 143 -2.34 -0.53 -1.79
N TRP A 144 -2.40 0.03 -3.00
CA TRP A 144 -1.50 -0.29 -4.11
C TRP A 144 -0.02 -0.25 -3.72
N LEU A 145 0.74 -1.27 -4.15
CA LEU A 145 2.19 -1.41 -3.97
C LEU A 145 2.70 -1.09 -2.56
N SER A 146 1.88 -1.32 -1.53
CA SER A 146 2.25 -1.00 -0.16
C SER A 146 3.36 -1.91 0.34
N ASN A 147 4.54 -1.37 0.58
CA ASN A 147 5.63 -2.11 1.23
C ASN A 147 5.36 -2.42 2.72
N THR A 148 4.20 -1.97 3.22
CA THR A 148 3.73 -2.23 4.58
C THR A 148 2.64 -3.31 4.56
N TYR A 149 1.62 -3.13 3.73
CA TYR A 149 0.40 -3.94 3.76
C TYR A 149 0.36 -5.07 2.73
N TYR A 150 1.26 -5.11 1.74
CA TYR A 150 1.34 -6.30 0.88
C TYR A 150 1.74 -7.55 1.70
N GLU A 151 2.49 -7.43 2.80
CA GLU A 151 2.73 -8.57 3.70
C GLU A 151 1.42 -9.15 4.24
N GLU A 152 0.54 -8.29 4.73
CA GLU A 152 -0.75 -8.66 5.32
C GLU A 152 -1.68 -9.34 4.29
N HIS A 153 -1.77 -8.76 3.08
CA HIS A 153 -2.50 -9.37 1.97
C HIS A 153 -1.93 -10.74 1.59
N ILE A 154 -0.61 -10.81 1.41
CA ILE A 154 0.08 -12.03 0.97
C ILE A 154 -0.12 -13.14 1.99
N ALA A 155 -0.01 -12.84 3.28
CA ALA A 155 -0.25 -13.82 4.33
C ALA A 155 -1.69 -14.38 4.30
N ALA A 156 -2.70 -13.50 4.22
CA ALA A 156 -4.09 -13.91 4.17
C ALA A 156 -4.44 -14.75 2.93
N VAL A 157 -3.88 -14.38 1.77
CA VAL A 157 -4.13 -15.08 0.50
C VAL A 157 -3.32 -16.37 0.43
N ALA A 158 -2.10 -16.42 0.97
CA ALA A 158 -1.30 -17.63 1.05
C ALA A 158 -1.93 -18.71 1.95
N LEU A 159 -2.62 -18.30 3.03
CA LEU A 159 -3.43 -19.22 3.82
C LEU A 159 -4.50 -19.91 2.96
N LEU A 160 -5.24 -19.14 2.15
CA LEU A 160 -6.27 -19.70 1.28
C LEU A 160 -5.67 -20.58 0.17
N ALA A 161 -4.61 -20.10 -0.49
CA ALA A 161 -3.94 -20.83 -1.56
C ALA A 161 -3.32 -22.16 -1.09
N GLY A 162 -2.80 -22.21 0.15
CA GLY A 162 -2.17 -23.41 0.70
C GLY A 162 -3.14 -24.38 1.37
N PHE A 163 -4.27 -23.91 1.90
CA PHE A 163 -5.06 -24.70 2.85
C PHE A 163 -6.59 -24.69 2.65
N ALA A 164 -7.13 -23.90 1.70
CA ALA A 164 -8.56 -23.96 1.41
C ALA A 164 -8.94 -25.31 0.79
N ALA A 165 -9.98 -25.94 1.35
CA ALA A 165 -10.56 -27.17 0.83
C ALA A 165 -11.45 -26.95 -0.41
N ASP A 166 -11.92 -25.72 -0.61
CA ASP A 166 -12.66 -25.31 -1.81
C ASP A 166 -11.67 -24.99 -2.93
N ASP A 167 -11.71 -25.80 -3.99
CA ASP A 167 -10.75 -25.74 -5.10
C ASP A 167 -10.83 -24.40 -5.86
N ASP A 168 -12.02 -23.81 -5.97
CA ASP A 168 -12.19 -22.51 -6.64
C ASP A 168 -11.54 -21.40 -5.82
N ILE A 169 -11.80 -21.36 -4.51
CA ILE A 169 -11.15 -20.37 -3.61
C ILE A 169 -9.63 -20.54 -3.66
N ARG A 170 -9.14 -21.78 -3.62
CA ARG A 170 -7.71 -22.07 -3.67
C ARG A 170 -7.07 -21.56 -4.97
N ALA A 171 -7.71 -21.81 -6.10
CA ALA A 171 -7.23 -21.39 -7.42
C ALA A 171 -7.29 -19.85 -7.58
N GLN A 172 -8.38 -19.21 -7.17
CA GLN A 172 -8.52 -17.75 -7.18
C GLN A 172 -7.47 -17.07 -6.28
N ALA A 173 -7.27 -17.58 -5.06
CA ALA A 173 -6.26 -17.09 -4.15
C ALA A 173 -4.86 -17.25 -4.73
N THR A 174 -4.55 -18.39 -5.36
CA THR A 174 -3.28 -18.61 -6.06
C THR A 174 -3.05 -17.57 -7.16
N GLY A 175 -4.07 -17.27 -7.96
CA GLY A 175 -3.98 -16.25 -9.02
C GLY A 175 -3.77 -14.83 -8.47
N VAL A 176 -4.45 -14.46 -7.39
CA VAL A 176 -4.24 -13.14 -6.74
C VAL A 176 -2.87 -13.06 -6.07
N LEU A 177 -2.36 -14.16 -5.52
CA LEU A 177 -1.00 -14.23 -4.98
C LEU A 177 0.05 -14.09 -6.09
N ASP A 178 -0.17 -14.70 -7.26
CA ASP A 178 0.65 -14.47 -8.45
C ASP A 178 0.64 -12.96 -8.83
N LEU A 179 -0.51 -12.28 -8.79
CA LEU A 179 -0.58 -10.83 -9.06
C LEU A 179 0.19 -9.99 -8.03
N LEU A 180 0.10 -10.31 -6.74
CA LEU A 180 0.87 -9.61 -5.70
C LEU A 180 2.38 -9.77 -5.92
N LEU A 181 2.84 -10.98 -6.26
CA LEU A 181 4.26 -11.20 -6.54
C LEU A 181 4.70 -10.62 -7.88
N LEU A 182 3.82 -10.56 -8.88
CA LEU A 182 4.07 -9.85 -10.13
C LEU A 182 4.28 -8.35 -9.87
N ASP A 183 3.41 -7.73 -9.07
CA ASP A 183 3.56 -6.33 -8.66
C ASP A 183 4.92 -6.09 -7.96
N LEU A 184 5.31 -6.99 -7.05
CA LEU A 184 6.63 -6.95 -6.40
C LEU A 184 7.79 -7.10 -7.40
N ALA A 185 7.68 -8.00 -8.38
CA ALA A 185 8.69 -8.23 -9.40
C ALA A 185 8.86 -7.03 -10.36
N LEU A 186 7.74 -6.42 -10.77
CA LEU A 186 7.73 -5.27 -11.68
C LEU A 186 8.34 -4.02 -11.06
N HIS A 187 8.01 -3.77 -9.78
CA HIS A 187 8.31 -2.51 -9.11
C HIS A 187 9.47 -2.59 -8.10
N SER A 188 10.19 -3.72 -8.05
CA SER A 188 11.45 -3.82 -7.31
C SER A 188 12.67 -3.48 -8.16
N TRP A 189 13.77 -3.18 -7.47
CA TRP A 189 15.06 -2.90 -8.08
C TRP A 189 16.20 -3.51 -7.26
N THR A 190 17.30 -3.85 -7.94
CA THR A 190 18.50 -4.45 -7.35
C THR A 190 19.74 -3.76 -7.88
N ASP A 191 20.73 -3.55 -7.00
CA ASP A 191 22.06 -3.11 -7.39
C ASP A 191 23.00 -4.28 -7.73
N GLY A 192 22.49 -5.52 -7.68
CA GLY A 192 23.24 -6.76 -7.87
C GLY A 192 23.71 -7.40 -6.56
N GLN A 193 23.58 -6.73 -5.41
CA GLN A 193 23.82 -7.30 -4.09
C GLN A 193 22.51 -7.55 -3.35
N ASP A 194 21.71 -6.50 -3.22
CA ASP A 194 20.45 -6.50 -2.50
C ASP A 194 19.30 -6.10 -3.42
N ARG A 195 18.07 -6.34 -2.96
CA ARG A 195 16.84 -5.99 -3.68
C ARG A 195 15.88 -5.24 -2.78
N TRP A 196 15.32 -4.15 -3.29
CA TRP A 196 14.40 -3.30 -2.54
C TRP A 196 13.09 -3.10 -3.30
N PHE A 197 12.01 -2.97 -2.52
CA PHE A 197 10.69 -2.63 -3.01
C PHE A 197 10.19 -1.39 -2.26
N ILE A 198 10.28 -0.25 -2.94
CA ILE A 198 9.76 1.04 -2.49
C ILE A 198 9.33 1.86 -3.70
N PRO A 199 8.30 1.42 -4.46
CA PRO A 199 7.70 2.28 -5.47
C PRO A 199 6.79 3.33 -4.82
N SER A 200 6.13 4.15 -5.64
CA SER A 200 4.97 4.89 -5.16
C SER A 200 3.89 3.91 -4.68
N SER A 201 3.29 4.21 -3.52
CA SER A 201 2.34 3.31 -2.85
C SER A 201 1.21 4.05 -2.14
N GLY A 202 0.10 3.36 -1.91
CA GLY A 202 -1.06 3.89 -1.20
C GLY A 202 -0.83 4.00 0.30
N ARG A 203 0.05 3.15 0.83
CA ARG A 203 0.37 3.06 2.25
C ARG A 203 1.88 2.87 2.40
N CYS A 204 2.53 3.77 3.14
CA CYS A 204 3.95 3.65 3.50
C CYS A 204 4.31 4.53 4.70
N TYR A 205 4.99 3.94 5.67
CA TYR A 205 5.45 4.64 6.87
C TYR A 205 6.90 5.10 6.77
N ALA A 206 7.26 6.10 7.58
CA ALA A 206 8.56 6.75 7.52
C ALA A 206 9.76 5.77 7.58
N PRO A 207 9.79 4.75 8.48
CA PRO A 207 10.90 3.79 8.50
C PRO A 207 11.05 3.04 7.17
N GLY A 208 9.93 2.59 6.58
CA GLY A 208 9.94 1.87 5.30
C GLY A 208 10.31 2.74 4.10
N LYS A 209 10.01 4.05 4.14
CA LYS A 209 10.45 5.01 3.12
C LYS A 209 11.95 5.28 3.19
N GLN A 210 12.48 5.43 4.41
CA GLN A 210 13.85 5.86 4.67
C GLN A 210 14.85 4.70 4.59
N ALA A 211 14.42 3.48 4.94
CA ALA A 211 15.24 2.28 4.98
C ALA A 211 14.44 1.06 4.45
N PRO A 212 14.27 0.92 3.11
CA PRO A 212 13.39 -0.09 2.53
C PRO A 212 13.79 -1.54 2.83
N GLY A 213 15.05 -1.79 3.20
CA GLY A 213 15.55 -3.12 3.54
C GLY A 213 14.97 -3.73 4.83
N GLY A 214 14.31 -2.92 5.66
CA GLY A 214 13.56 -3.35 6.85
C GLY A 214 12.04 -3.15 6.74
N SER A 215 11.52 -3.02 5.51
CA SER A 215 10.07 -2.97 5.28
C SER A 215 9.41 -4.33 5.51
N ALA A 216 8.09 -4.34 5.73
CA ALA A 216 7.30 -5.55 5.99
C ALA A 216 7.46 -6.61 4.87
N VAL A 217 7.56 -6.16 3.62
CA VAL A 217 7.74 -7.05 2.46
C VAL A 217 9.19 -7.50 2.23
N ALA A 218 10.17 -7.03 3.01
CA ALA A 218 11.58 -7.29 2.72
C ALA A 218 11.92 -8.79 2.77
N ASP A 219 11.34 -9.54 3.70
CA ASP A 219 11.55 -10.99 3.79
C ASP A 219 10.82 -11.75 2.67
N ILE A 220 9.65 -11.28 2.24
CA ILE A 220 8.97 -11.80 1.05
C ILE A 220 9.86 -11.60 -0.19
N MET A 221 10.47 -10.42 -0.36
CA MET A 221 11.37 -10.13 -1.47
C MET A 221 12.60 -11.06 -1.48
N ARG A 222 13.18 -11.33 -0.31
CA ARG A 222 14.33 -12.25 -0.18
C ARG A 222 13.95 -13.70 -0.48
N TRP A 223 12.80 -14.15 0.01
CA TRP A 223 12.29 -15.49 -0.25
C TRP A 223 11.88 -15.68 -1.72
N ALA A 224 11.20 -14.70 -2.31
CA ALA A 224 10.66 -14.78 -3.67
C ALA A 224 11.71 -14.52 -4.76
N PHE A 225 12.68 -13.64 -4.54
CA PHE A 225 13.60 -13.16 -5.59
C PHE A 225 15.06 -12.99 -5.14
N GLY A 226 15.38 -13.41 -3.92
CA GLY A 226 16.73 -13.36 -3.36
C GLY A 226 17.40 -14.73 -3.34
N PRO A 227 18.58 -14.83 -2.71
CA PRO A 227 19.32 -16.09 -2.55
C PRO A 227 18.65 -17.08 -1.59
N GLY A 228 17.49 -16.75 -1.01
CA GLY A 228 16.68 -17.62 -0.15
C GLY A 228 16.80 -17.36 1.36
N GLU A 229 17.80 -16.60 1.82
CA GLU A 229 17.94 -16.26 3.24
C GLU A 229 17.03 -15.08 3.64
N VAL A 230 16.12 -15.30 4.60
CA VAL A 230 15.24 -14.28 5.21
C VAL A 230 15.88 -13.69 6.48
N GLN A 231 15.48 -12.49 6.92
CA GLN A 231 16.06 -11.88 8.12
C GLN A 231 15.67 -12.63 9.40
N ASP A 232 14.38 -12.91 9.57
CA ASP A 232 13.92 -13.71 10.70
C ASP A 232 14.01 -15.21 10.37
N GLN A 233 15.06 -15.85 10.88
CA GLN A 233 15.32 -17.28 10.69
C GLN A 233 14.44 -18.20 11.56
N GLU A 234 13.74 -17.66 12.57
CA GLU A 234 12.77 -18.42 13.37
C GLU A 234 11.37 -18.40 12.72
N TRP A 235 11.16 -17.54 11.73
CA TRP A 235 9.85 -17.34 11.06
C TRP A 235 8.77 -16.87 12.06
N ALA A 236 9.12 -15.90 12.90
CA ALA A 236 8.24 -15.24 13.85
C ALA A 236 7.69 -13.91 13.29
N THR A 237 7.43 -13.86 11.98
CA THR A 237 6.80 -12.76 11.23
C THR A 237 5.51 -13.21 10.55
N LEU A 238 4.71 -12.27 10.06
CA LEU A 238 3.48 -12.60 9.33
C LEU A 238 3.80 -13.25 7.97
N SER A 239 4.88 -12.81 7.30
CA SER A 239 5.42 -13.39 6.08
C SER A 239 5.71 -14.90 6.16
N ALA A 240 5.96 -15.44 7.35
CA ALA A 240 6.18 -16.87 7.59
C ALA A 240 5.08 -17.76 7.03
N ILE A 241 3.85 -17.24 6.99
CA ILE A 241 2.68 -17.93 6.45
C ILE A 241 2.86 -18.25 4.96
N LEU A 242 3.42 -17.32 4.17
CA LEU A 242 3.75 -17.58 2.77
C LEU A 242 4.75 -18.72 2.65
N PHE A 243 5.81 -18.69 3.46
CA PHE A 243 6.89 -19.69 3.41
C PHE A 243 6.37 -21.09 3.75
N ALA A 244 5.42 -21.18 4.69
CA ALA A 244 4.82 -22.44 5.13
C ALA A 244 3.63 -22.91 4.27
N SER A 245 3.07 -22.05 3.40
CA SER A 245 1.89 -22.36 2.60
C SER A 245 2.11 -23.49 1.60
N GLY A 246 3.35 -23.67 1.12
CA GLY A 246 3.67 -24.55 -0.01
C GLY A 246 3.49 -23.88 -1.38
N TYR A 247 3.23 -22.57 -1.41
CA TYR A 247 3.17 -21.80 -2.64
C TYR A 247 4.53 -21.68 -3.32
N GLU A 248 4.53 -21.76 -4.66
CA GLU A 248 5.72 -21.58 -5.48
C GLU A 248 5.53 -20.41 -6.44
N VAL A 249 6.49 -19.47 -6.40
CA VAL A 249 6.53 -18.32 -7.31
C VAL A 249 6.81 -18.81 -8.74
N PRO A 250 5.96 -18.48 -9.72
CA PRO A 250 6.19 -18.80 -11.13
C PRO A 250 7.54 -18.28 -11.64
N GLU A 251 8.21 -19.09 -12.46
CA GLU A 251 9.53 -18.76 -12.99
C GLU A 251 9.51 -17.48 -13.85
N GLN A 252 8.42 -17.23 -14.58
CA GLN A 252 8.24 -16.02 -15.38
C GLN A 252 8.23 -14.76 -14.50
N ILE A 253 7.60 -14.83 -13.31
CA ILE A 253 7.59 -13.72 -12.35
C ILE A 253 8.98 -13.54 -11.73
N ARG A 254 9.69 -14.63 -11.40
CA ARG A 254 11.09 -14.57 -10.95
C ARG A 254 11.98 -13.92 -12.01
N ALA A 255 11.86 -14.33 -13.27
CA ALA A 255 12.61 -13.78 -14.38
C ALA A 255 12.41 -12.26 -14.53
N ILE A 256 11.17 -11.76 -14.37
CA ILE A 256 10.88 -10.32 -14.38
C ILE A 256 11.62 -9.60 -13.24
N ALA A 257 11.66 -10.18 -12.04
CA ALA A 257 12.40 -9.57 -10.93
C ALA A 257 13.91 -9.52 -11.22
N HIS A 258 14.47 -10.54 -11.88
CA HIS A 258 15.91 -10.64 -12.19
C HIS A 258 16.33 -9.90 -13.47
N ASP A 259 15.39 -9.46 -14.29
CA ASP A 259 15.66 -8.68 -15.49
C ASP A 259 16.28 -7.31 -15.14
N ARG A 260 17.41 -6.99 -15.80
CA ARG A 260 18.18 -5.75 -15.61
C ARG A 260 18.21 -4.84 -16.85
N ASP A 261 17.55 -5.20 -17.94
CA ASP A 261 17.64 -4.49 -19.23
C ASP A 261 16.87 -3.15 -19.26
N GLY A 262 16.44 -2.68 -18.09
CA GLY A 262 15.63 -1.49 -17.91
C GLY A 262 14.20 -1.66 -18.43
N ALA A 263 13.27 -0.94 -17.82
CA ALA A 263 11.87 -0.94 -18.24
C ALA A 263 11.14 0.30 -17.75
N THR A 264 10.11 0.69 -18.48
CA THR A 264 9.04 1.53 -17.97
C THR A 264 7.83 0.63 -17.71
N ILE A 265 7.30 0.71 -16.50
CA ILE A 265 6.10 0.01 -16.06
C ILE A 265 5.05 1.07 -15.73
N ASP A 266 3.97 1.10 -16.50
CA ASP A 266 2.76 1.85 -16.15
C ASP A 266 1.70 0.86 -15.62
N GLN A 267 1.09 1.19 -14.50
CA GLN A 267 0.11 0.33 -13.83
C GLN A 267 -1.02 1.16 -13.20
N ALA A 268 -2.28 0.82 -13.50
CA ALA A 268 -3.45 1.40 -12.85
C ALA A 268 -4.03 0.45 -11.78
N MET A 269 -4.29 0.97 -10.58
CA MET A 269 -4.89 0.20 -9.48
C MET A 269 -5.94 0.99 -8.72
N GLY A 270 -6.96 0.29 -8.24
CA GLY A 270 -8.06 0.85 -7.48
C GLY A 270 -9.15 1.45 -8.37
N LEU A 271 -10.03 2.19 -7.71
CA LEU A 271 -11.21 2.82 -8.29
C LEU A 271 -11.21 4.30 -7.94
N GLU A 272 -11.69 5.14 -8.86
CA GLU A 272 -12.12 6.49 -8.47
C GLU A 272 -13.42 6.40 -7.65
N LEU A 273 -13.71 7.41 -6.83
CA LEU A 273 -14.97 7.45 -6.07
C LEU A 273 -16.21 7.35 -6.96
N ALA A 274 -16.18 7.97 -8.14
CA ALA A 274 -17.29 7.88 -9.08
C ALA A 274 -17.50 6.46 -9.66
N GLU A 275 -16.41 5.74 -9.91
CA GLU A 275 -16.45 4.35 -10.39
C GLU A 275 -17.03 3.44 -9.29
N ALA A 276 -16.55 3.58 -8.06
CA ALA A 276 -17.06 2.84 -6.91
C ALA A 276 -18.55 3.14 -6.62
N ALA A 277 -19.01 4.38 -6.83
CA ALA A 277 -20.43 4.74 -6.71
C ALA A 277 -21.31 4.11 -7.83
N ALA A 278 -20.75 3.98 -9.03
CA ALA A 278 -21.43 3.38 -10.18
C ALA A 278 -21.44 1.84 -10.16
N LEU A 279 -20.53 1.22 -9.41
CA LEU A 279 -20.38 -0.24 -9.34
C LEU A 279 -21.67 -0.92 -8.85
N ARG A 280 -22.04 -2.03 -9.49
CA ARG A 280 -23.19 -2.87 -9.14
C ARG A 280 -22.70 -4.29 -8.96
N GLU A 281 -22.69 -4.75 -7.72
CA GLU A 281 -22.22 -6.08 -7.35
C GLU A 281 -23.38 -6.89 -6.75
N PRO A 282 -23.38 -8.22 -6.91
CA PRO A 282 -24.28 -9.07 -6.15
C PRO A 282 -24.10 -8.84 -4.66
N ALA A 283 -25.20 -8.74 -3.92
CA ALA A 283 -25.21 -8.48 -2.48
C ALA A 283 -25.82 -9.64 -1.67
N PRO A 284 -25.24 -10.86 -1.70
CA PRO A 284 -25.79 -12.04 -1.02
C PRO A 284 -25.85 -11.89 0.51
N LEU A 285 -24.97 -11.07 1.10
CA LEU A 285 -24.98 -10.71 2.52
C LEU A 285 -25.67 -9.35 2.79
N GLY A 286 -26.29 -8.76 1.77
CA GLY A 286 -27.01 -7.49 1.84
C GLY A 286 -26.19 -6.28 1.39
N GLU A 287 -26.91 -5.22 1.00
CA GLU A 287 -26.33 -3.98 0.45
C GLU A 287 -25.35 -3.31 1.41
N VAL A 288 -25.63 -3.32 2.71
CA VAL A 288 -24.74 -2.74 3.72
C VAL A 288 -23.38 -3.44 3.73
N GLU A 289 -23.37 -4.77 3.63
CA GLU A 289 -22.13 -5.54 3.54
C GLU A 289 -21.38 -5.18 2.27
N THR A 290 -22.05 -5.26 1.12
CA THR A 290 -21.42 -5.08 -0.20
C THR A 290 -20.89 -3.66 -0.40
N ARG A 291 -21.73 -2.65 -0.14
CA ARG A 291 -21.40 -1.23 -0.32
C ARG A 291 -20.50 -0.70 0.80
N GLY A 292 -20.76 -1.08 2.05
CA GLY A 292 -19.98 -0.65 3.20
C GLY A 292 -18.53 -1.13 3.11
N THR A 293 -18.32 -2.43 2.83
CA THR A 293 -16.98 -3.00 2.67
C THR A 293 -16.23 -2.41 1.48
N LEU A 294 -16.91 -2.12 0.37
CA LEU A 294 -16.29 -1.46 -0.79
C LEU A 294 -15.70 -0.11 -0.38
N TRP A 295 -16.52 0.75 0.24
CA TRP A 295 -16.07 2.07 0.66
C TRP A 295 -14.99 2.02 1.73
N TRP A 296 -15.11 1.11 2.70
CA TRP A 296 -14.17 1.04 3.80
C TRP A 296 -12.85 0.37 3.40
N ALA A 297 -12.84 -0.52 2.41
CA ALA A 297 -11.60 -1.03 1.80
C ALA A 297 -10.81 0.07 1.09
N MET A 298 -11.52 1.03 0.47
CA MET A 298 -10.93 2.24 -0.09
C MET A 298 -10.66 3.31 0.98
N GLU A 299 -11.00 3.05 2.25
CA GLU A 299 -11.00 4.02 3.35
C GLU A 299 -11.74 5.34 3.05
N ALA A 300 -12.70 5.27 2.13
CA ALA A 300 -13.57 6.37 1.78
C ALA A 300 -14.71 6.45 2.81
N PHE A 301 -14.44 7.02 3.98
CA PHE A 301 -15.47 7.17 5.03
C PHE A 301 -16.32 8.44 4.86
N THR A 302 -15.67 9.54 4.48
CA THR A 302 -16.22 10.91 4.61
C THR A 302 -16.19 11.69 3.31
N THR A 303 -16.35 11.01 2.17
CA THR A 303 -16.49 11.65 0.87
C THR A 303 -17.97 11.92 0.57
N PRO A 304 -18.31 12.87 -0.32
CA PRO A 304 -19.68 13.08 -0.74
C PRO A 304 -20.35 11.83 -1.31
N GLU A 305 -19.58 10.96 -1.95
CA GLU A 305 -20.02 9.72 -2.59
C GLU A 305 -20.29 8.60 -1.58
N SER A 306 -19.47 8.51 -0.52
CA SER A 306 -19.50 7.36 0.39
C SER A 306 -20.27 7.62 1.69
N ILE A 307 -20.41 8.87 2.14
CA ILE A 307 -20.87 9.19 3.50
C ILE A 307 -22.23 8.57 3.85
N VAL A 308 -23.16 8.45 2.89
CA VAL A 308 -24.48 7.84 3.14
C VAL A 308 -24.34 6.35 3.42
N ASP A 309 -23.63 5.62 2.57
CA ASP A 309 -23.39 4.18 2.75
C ASP A 309 -22.54 3.91 4.01
N THR A 310 -21.53 4.75 4.27
CA THR A 310 -20.75 4.72 5.51
C THR A 310 -21.62 4.88 6.74
N MET A 311 -22.57 5.83 6.77
CA MET A 311 -23.44 6.00 7.93
C MET A 311 -24.46 4.86 8.10
N ARG A 312 -24.88 4.21 7.00
CA ARG A 312 -25.70 2.99 7.07
C ARG A 312 -24.91 1.83 7.68
N ALA A 313 -23.70 1.59 7.20
CA ALA A 313 -22.76 0.60 7.73
C ALA A 313 -22.43 0.85 9.20
N PHE A 314 -22.07 2.09 9.55
CA PHE A 314 -21.77 2.52 10.92
C PHE A 314 -22.90 2.20 11.91
N ARG A 315 -24.17 2.39 11.50
CA ARG A 315 -25.32 2.05 12.34
C ARG A 315 -25.59 0.55 12.39
N ALA A 316 -25.52 -0.14 11.25
CA ALA A 316 -25.77 -1.58 11.17
C ALA A 316 -24.78 -2.38 12.03
N TRP A 317 -23.50 -2.00 12.00
CA TRP A 317 -22.42 -2.67 12.72
C TRP A 317 -22.09 -2.04 14.08
N ARG A 318 -22.92 -1.10 14.55
CA ARG A 318 -22.82 -0.49 15.90
C ARG A 318 -21.46 0.15 16.20
N MET A 319 -20.84 0.81 15.22
CA MET A 319 -19.46 1.29 15.29
C MET A 319 -19.23 2.59 16.09
N LYS A 320 -20.22 3.04 16.87
CA LYS A 320 -20.15 4.31 17.63
C LYS A 320 -19.05 4.34 18.70
N ASP A 321 -18.75 3.17 19.27
CA ASP A 321 -17.80 3.00 20.36
C ASP A 321 -16.41 2.55 19.85
N ASN A 322 -16.26 2.33 18.53
CA ASN A 322 -14.98 1.96 17.94
C ASN A 322 -14.05 3.20 17.87
N PRO A 323 -12.79 3.12 18.34
CA PRO A 323 -11.87 4.27 18.40
C PRO A 323 -11.63 4.96 17.05
N PHE A 324 -11.56 4.20 15.95
CA PHE A 324 -11.32 4.74 14.61
C PHE A 324 -12.55 5.45 14.03
N LEU A 325 -13.76 5.05 14.43
CA LEU A 325 -15.00 5.53 13.81
C LEU A 325 -15.85 6.41 14.73
N THR A 326 -15.54 6.53 16.03
CA THR A 326 -16.35 7.30 16.99
C THR A 326 -16.56 8.77 16.57
N ASN A 327 -15.60 9.36 15.85
CA ASN A 327 -15.69 10.72 15.32
C ASN A 327 -16.75 10.89 14.21
N LEU A 328 -17.33 9.80 13.70
CA LEU A 328 -18.47 9.82 12.77
C LEU A 328 -19.82 9.94 13.48
N THR A 329 -19.86 9.76 14.80
CA THR A 329 -21.10 9.81 15.61
C THR A 329 -21.94 11.06 15.39
N PRO A 330 -21.38 12.29 15.25
CA PRO A 330 -22.17 13.48 14.97
C PRO A 330 -22.96 13.39 13.66
N PHE A 331 -22.41 12.74 12.61
CA PHE A 331 -23.09 12.58 11.32
C PHE A 331 -24.22 11.55 11.38
N ALA A 332 -24.19 10.62 12.34
CA ALA A 332 -25.17 9.54 12.44
C ALA A 332 -26.59 10.02 12.75
N LYS A 333 -26.71 11.24 13.30
CA LYS A 333 -27.97 11.88 13.70
C LYS A 333 -28.59 12.72 12.59
N LEU A 334 -27.87 12.94 11.48
CA LEU A 334 -28.31 13.82 10.41
C LEU A 334 -29.11 13.05 9.33
N PRO A 335 -30.08 13.69 8.66
CA PRO A 335 -30.77 13.11 7.52
C PRO A 335 -29.79 12.76 6.39
N GLU A 336 -29.88 11.53 5.86
CA GLU A 336 -28.95 11.02 4.83
C GLU A 336 -28.86 11.92 3.60
N ALA A 337 -29.98 12.46 3.14
CA ALA A 337 -30.05 13.34 1.97
C ALA A 337 -29.23 14.64 2.11
N LEU A 338 -28.94 15.07 3.33
CA LEU A 338 -28.17 16.29 3.60
C LEU A 338 -26.65 16.02 3.69
N LEU A 339 -26.24 14.78 3.94
CA LEU A 339 -24.85 14.43 4.22
C LEU A 339 -23.90 14.81 3.07
N PRO A 340 -24.16 14.47 1.78
CA PRO A 340 -23.22 14.80 0.70
C PRO A 340 -23.01 16.31 0.55
N GLY A 341 -24.08 17.10 0.67
CA GLY A 341 -24.01 18.56 0.63
C GLY A 341 -23.20 19.13 1.78
N LEU A 342 -23.42 18.60 2.99
CA LEU A 342 -22.65 18.98 4.18
C LEU A 342 -21.16 18.65 4.02
N ILE A 343 -20.80 17.47 3.52
CA ILE A 343 -19.39 17.10 3.31
C ILE A 343 -18.71 18.04 2.32
N ARG A 344 -19.36 18.43 1.21
CA ARG A 344 -18.81 19.42 0.26
C ARG A 344 -18.57 20.79 0.91
N ILE A 345 -19.45 21.18 1.84
CA ILE A 345 -19.33 22.44 2.58
C ILE A 345 -18.21 22.34 3.62
N LEU A 346 -18.17 21.28 4.43
CA LEU A 346 -17.17 21.11 5.48
C LEU A 346 -15.78 20.85 4.91
N ASN A 347 -15.69 20.20 3.75
CA ASN A 347 -14.45 19.74 3.13
C ASN A 347 -13.53 19.05 4.16
N PRO A 348 -13.98 18.01 4.87
CA PRO A 348 -13.20 17.45 5.97
C PRO A 348 -11.87 16.86 5.48
N ALA A 349 -10.81 17.07 6.27
CA ALA A 349 -9.47 16.57 5.98
C ALA A 349 -9.42 15.03 5.86
N THR A 350 -10.34 14.34 6.54
CA THR A 350 -10.51 12.88 6.51
C THR A 350 -10.88 12.32 5.13
N GLN A 351 -11.24 13.17 4.16
CA GLN A 351 -11.35 12.75 2.76
C GLN A 351 -10.02 12.31 2.16
N GLY A 352 -8.88 12.80 2.70
CA GLY A 352 -7.54 12.44 2.23
C GLY A 352 -7.11 11.02 2.57
N VAL A 353 -7.85 10.35 3.47
CA VAL A 353 -7.63 8.94 3.81
C VAL A 353 -8.07 8.04 2.65
N ALA A 354 -9.03 8.48 1.83
CA ALA A 354 -9.55 7.68 0.73
C ALA A 354 -8.47 7.34 -0.30
N LEU A 355 -8.32 6.05 -0.55
CA LEU A 355 -7.45 5.42 -1.54
C LEU A 355 -8.22 5.33 -2.87
N GLU A 356 -8.03 6.33 -3.73
CA GLU A 356 -8.57 6.35 -5.07
C GLU A 356 -7.61 5.70 -6.07
N ARG A 357 -8.00 5.67 -7.34
CA ARG A 357 -7.18 5.04 -8.37
C ARG A 357 -5.81 5.70 -8.49
N ALA A 358 -4.76 4.88 -8.39
CA ALA A 358 -3.39 5.29 -8.64
C ALA A 358 -2.97 4.86 -10.05
N ARG A 359 -2.33 5.78 -10.79
CA ARG A 359 -1.67 5.52 -12.07
C ARG A 359 -0.17 5.58 -11.83
N VAL A 360 0.43 4.45 -11.50
CA VAL A 360 1.84 4.38 -11.12
C VAL A 360 2.69 4.21 -12.35
N ARG A 361 3.68 5.09 -12.51
CA ARG A 361 4.77 4.95 -13.47
C ARG A 361 6.04 4.62 -12.73
N THR A 362 6.72 3.56 -13.15
CA THR A 362 8.04 3.19 -12.64
C THR A 362 9.01 3.05 -13.80
N ARG A 363 10.13 3.79 -13.75
CA ARG A 363 11.26 3.64 -14.64
C ARG A 363 12.38 2.98 -13.84
N ARG A 364 12.80 1.79 -14.25
CA ARG A 364 13.98 1.12 -13.69
C ARG A 364 15.07 0.99 -14.75
N THR A 365 16.32 1.16 -14.34
CA THR A 365 17.53 1.00 -15.16
C THR A 365 18.51 0.07 -14.44
N PRO A 366 19.64 -0.31 -15.05
CA PRO A 366 20.69 -1.03 -14.33
C PRO A 366 21.23 -0.30 -13.10
N HIS A 367 21.04 1.03 -13.01
CA HIS A 367 21.71 1.91 -12.04
C HIS A 367 20.76 2.53 -11.00
N TRP A 368 19.48 2.69 -11.31
CA TRP A 368 18.52 3.37 -10.43
C TRP A 368 17.06 3.01 -10.75
N LEU A 369 16.13 3.37 -9.86
CA LEU A 369 14.69 3.30 -10.10
C LEU A 369 14.02 4.63 -9.71
N LEU A 370 13.06 5.09 -10.51
CA LEU A 370 12.22 6.25 -10.25
C LEU A 370 10.74 5.85 -10.39
N SER A 371 9.97 6.01 -9.32
CA SER A 371 8.55 5.63 -9.28
C SER A 371 7.67 6.78 -8.81
N SER A 372 6.49 6.94 -9.42
CA SER A 372 5.51 7.94 -9.02
C SER A 372 4.07 7.60 -9.40
N ALA A 373 3.12 7.94 -8.52
CA ALA A 373 1.71 8.00 -8.85
C ALA A 373 1.43 9.30 -9.60
N GLN A 374 1.15 9.18 -10.89
CA GLN A 374 0.88 10.29 -11.78
C GLN A 374 -0.40 11.01 -11.33
N ARG A 375 -0.25 12.27 -10.92
CA ARG A 375 -1.35 13.22 -10.68
C ARG A 375 -2.40 12.68 -9.71
N TYR A 376 -1.94 12.04 -8.65
CA TYR A 376 -2.82 11.50 -7.60
C TYR A 376 -3.43 12.64 -6.76
N ARG A 377 -4.69 12.97 -7.05
CA ARG A 377 -5.51 13.97 -6.33
C ARG A 377 -4.79 15.29 -6.01
N PRO A 378 -4.27 16.05 -7.01
CA PRO A 378 -3.48 17.26 -6.74
C PRO A 378 -4.27 18.30 -5.94
N GLY A 379 -3.68 18.79 -4.86
CA GLY A 379 -4.30 19.79 -3.98
C GLY A 379 -5.40 19.24 -3.06
N GLY A 380 -5.72 17.95 -3.16
CA GLY A 380 -6.53 17.25 -2.17
C GLY A 380 -5.75 17.02 -0.87
N TYR A 381 -6.48 16.68 0.19
CA TYR A 381 -5.86 16.15 1.41
C TYR A 381 -5.20 14.81 1.12
N GLY A 382 -4.11 14.52 1.82
CA GLY A 382 -3.49 13.20 1.87
C GLY A 382 -3.49 12.64 3.28
N ASP A 383 -2.94 11.43 3.41
CA ASP A 383 -2.78 10.73 4.69
C ASP A 383 -1.47 9.94 4.70
N GLN A 384 -1.46 8.70 4.22
CA GLN A 384 -0.30 7.80 4.27
C GLN A 384 0.35 7.52 2.91
N GLN A 385 -0.19 8.09 1.83
CA GLN A 385 0.23 7.78 0.46
C GLN A 385 1.67 8.26 0.19
N HIS A 386 2.49 7.41 -0.43
CA HIS A 386 3.83 7.73 -0.88
C HIS A 386 3.81 7.98 -2.39
N LEU A 387 3.71 9.25 -2.79
CA LEU A 387 3.38 9.59 -4.17
C LEU A 387 4.56 9.48 -5.15
N TRP A 388 5.79 9.53 -4.67
CA TRP A 388 6.97 9.27 -5.51
C TRP A 388 8.22 9.00 -4.70
N THR A 389 9.20 8.38 -5.36
CA THR A 389 10.55 8.15 -4.81
C THR A 389 11.55 7.83 -5.91
N ALA A 390 12.78 8.24 -5.69
CA ALA A 390 13.95 7.76 -6.39
C ALA A 390 14.71 6.77 -5.48
N LEU A 391 15.07 5.63 -6.03
CA LEU A 391 15.83 4.57 -5.39
C LEU A 391 17.19 4.42 -6.09
N LEU A 392 18.25 4.50 -5.28
CA LEU A 392 19.65 4.41 -5.67
C LEU A 392 20.30 3.16 -5.04
N PRO A 393 21.53 2.78 -5.45
CA PRO A 393 22.25 1.65 -4.86
C PRO A 393 22.37 1.76 -3.33
N ARG A 394 22.56 0.60 -2.65
CA ARG A 394 22.53 0.48 -1.18
C ARG A 394 21.17 0.78 -0.54
N GLY A 395 20.08 0.82 -1.33
CA GLY A 395 18.74 1.09 -0.83
C GLY A 395 18.50 2.54 -0.41
N VAL A 396 19.31 3.49 -0.92
CA VAL A 396 19.16 4.91 -0.62
C VAL A 396 17.96 5.48 -1.36
N THR A 397 17.06 6.12 -0.62
CA THR A 397 15.84 6.74 -1.17
C THR A 397 15.90 8.25 -1.11
N VAL A 398 15.28 8.90 -2.09
CA VAL A 398 15.04 10.35 -2.12
C VAL A 398 13.59 10.60 -2.52
N PHE A 399 12.89 11.37 -1.69
CA PHE A 399 11.48 11.72 -1.90
C PHE A 399 11.15 13.04 -1.20
N ALA A 400 10.05 13.68 -1.61
CA ALA A 400 9.53 14.87 -0.96
C ALA A 400 8.11 14.67 -0.48
N THR A 401 7.77 15.35 0.62
CA THR A 401 6.45 15.36 1.22
C THR A 401 6.04 16.78 1.61
N HIS A 402 4.74 17.04 1.65
CA HIS A 402 4.20 18.16 2.41
C HIS A 402 3.89 17.69 3.84
N PRO A 403 4.61 18.20 4.86
CA PRO A 403 4.38 17.78 6.24
C PRO A 403 2.91 17.97 6.64
N GLY A 404 2.30 16.91 7.17
CA GLY A 404 0.96 16.94 7.73
C GLY A 404 0.98 17.10 9.25
N GLY A 405 -0.22 17.11 9.83
CA GLY A 405 -0.44 16.80 11.24
C GLY A 405 -1.58 15.81 11.31
N ALA A 406 -1.58 14.96 12.35
CA ALA A 406 -2.68 14.03 12.53
C ALA A 406 -4.01 14.78 12.67
N MET A 407 -5.05 14.20 12.10
CA MET A 407 -6.40 14.78 12.13
C MET A 407 -7.06 14.61 13.51
N PHE A 408 -6.52 13.70 14.34
CA PHE A 408 -7.06 13.31 15.63
C PHE A 408 -5.94 13.16 16.67
N ASP A 409 -6.21 13.63 17.90
CA ASP A 409 -5.32 13.51 19.05
C ASP A 409 -5.54 12.19 19.80
N ASP A 410 -5.33 11.04 19.13
CA ASP A 410 -5.41 9.73 19.78
C ASP A 410 -4.29 8.76 19.35
N VAL A 411 -3.95 7.82 20.22
CA VAL A 411 -2.81 6.91 20.04
C VAL A 411 -2.96 6.05 18.78
N ALA A 412 -4.18 5.75 18.35
CA ALA A 412 -4.46 4.88 17.20
C ALA A 412 -4.30 5.59 15.85
N ARG A 413 -4.31 6.93 15.80
CA ARG A 413 -4.29 7.70 14.55
C ARG A 413 -3.32 8.89 14.53
N ASN A 414 -2.66 9.20 15.65
CA ASN A 414 -1.77 10.36 15.79
C ASN A 414 -0.38 10.20 15.12
N PHE A 415 -0.29 9.41 14.05
CA PHE A 415 0.95 9.17 13.31
C PHE A 415 0.85 9.48 11.82
N SER A 416 -0.36 9.73 11.28
CA SER A 416 -0.55 10.10 9.87
C SER A 416 -1.69 11.11 9.64
N PRO A 417 -1.56 12.01 8.64
CA PRO A 417 -0.32 12.37 7.98
C PRO A 417 0.65 13.00 9.00
N GLY A 418 1.95 12.82 8.77
CA GLY A 418 3.00 13.22 9.72
C GLY A 418 4.11 14.03 9.06
N GLU A 419 5.26 14.09 9.72
CA GLU A 419 6.46 14.74 9.16
C GLU A 419 6.89 14.03 7.87
N TRP A 420 7.08 12.71 7.92
CA TRP A 420 7.53 11.88 6.78
C TRP A 420 6.50 10.82 6.36
N VAL A 421 5.29 10.85 6.93
CA VAL A 421 4.21 9.91 6.62
C VAL A 421 3.14 10.62 5.78
N GLY A 422 2.89 10.04 4.59
CA GLY A 422 2.17 10.64 3.47
C GLY A 422 2.31 12.15 3.28
N ASN A 423 1.20 12.85 3.03
CA ASN A 423 1.16 14.28 2.73
C ASN A 423 -0.02 14.95 3.42
N GLY A 424 0.17 16.16 3.96
CA GLY A 424 -0.98 16.97 4.38
C GLY A 424 -1.85 17.43 3.20
N ILE A 425 -1.20 17.90 2.13
CA ILE A 425 -1.82 18.28 0.85
C ILE A 425 -1.00 17.62 -0.26
N ASN A 426 -1.68 16.89 -1.15
CA ASN A 426 -1.00 16.17 -2.21
C ASN A 426 -0.41 17.12 -3.27
N PRO A 427 0.85 16.93 -3.70
CA PRO A 427 1.39 17.58 -4.90
C PRO A 427 0.70 17.11 -6.20
N ASP A 428 0.85 17.91 -7.26
CA ASP A 428 0.72 17.42 -8.64
C ASP A 428 2.07 16.79 -9.04
N VAL A 429 2.09 15.47 -9.18
CA VAL A 429 3.29 14.71 -9.53
C VAL A 429 3.18 14.21 -10.96
N VAL A 430 4.18 14.50 -11.78
CA VAL A 430 4.31 13.95 -13.13
C VAL A 430 5.71 13.38 -13.34
N GLN A 431 5.81 12.33 -14.15
CA GLN A 431 7.08 11.70 -14.52
C GLN A 431 7.13 11.40 -16.01
N HIS A 432 8.24 11.78 -16.64
CA HIS A 432 8.56 11.51 -18.03
C HIS A 432 10.01 11.04 -18.13
N GLY A 433 10.20 9.79 -18.55
CA GLY A 433 11.53 9.19 -18.62
C GLY A 433 12.23 9.23 -17.26
N ARG A 434 13.35 9.97 -17.21
CA ARG A 434 14.20 10.17 -16.03
C ARG A 434 13.92 11.47 -15.26
N VAL A 435 12.91 12.24 -15.69
CA VAL A 435 12.47 13.49 -15.07
C VAL A 435 11.21 13.26 -14.25
N LEU A 436 11.17 13.81 -13.04
CA LEU A 436 9.97 13.91 -12.21
C LEU A 436 9.78 15.35 -11.73
N ILE A 437 8.55 15.83 -11.73
CA ILE A 437 8.18 17.15 -11.21
C ILE A 437 7.14 16.93 -10.11
N ALA A 438 7.49 17.29 -8.88
CA ALA A 438 6.56 17.34 -7.74
C ALA A 438 6.23 18.80 -7.41
N PHE A 439 5.07 19.25 -7.89
CA PHE A 439 4.59 20.61 -7.73
C PHE A 439 3.58 20.67 -6.58
N HIS A 440 3.92 21.35 -5.48
CA HIS A 440 3.02 21.57 -4.36
C HIS A 440 2.39 22.96 -4.43
N HIS A 441 1.06 23.02 -4.28
CA HIS A 441 0.32 24.26 -4.13
C HIS A 441 -0.51 24.22 -2.84
N LEU A 442 0.02 24.84 -1.79
CA LEU A 442 -0.50 24.80 -0.41
C LEU A 442 -1.54 25.89 -0.13
N GLY A 443 -1.87 26.72 -1.12
CA GLY A 443 -2.92 27.75 -1.06
C GLY A 443 -4.34 27.23 -1.32
N VAL A 444 -4.58 25.92 -1.22
CA VAL A 444 -5.90 25.31 -1.44
C VAL A 444 -6.88 25.64 -0.30
N ARG A 445 -8.18 25.41 -0.54
CA ARG A 445 -9.24 25.64 0.45
C ARG A 445 -8.98 24.81 1.71
N SER A 446 -9.11 25.42 2.89
CA SER A 446 -9.04 24.69 4.17
C SER A 446 -10.33 23.94 4.49
N GLY A 447 -10.24 23.03 5.45
CA GLY A 447 -11.27 22.02 5.70
C GLY A 447 -11.49 21.77 7.18
N TYR A 448 -12.64 21.18 7.50
CA TYR A 448 -12.92 20.70 8.84
C TYR A 448 -11.89 19.63 9.27
N LEU A 449 -11.44 19.67 10.54
CA LEU A 449 -10.38 18.81 11.10
C LEU A 449 -8.99 18.97 10.46
N GLU A 450 -8.78 19.96 9.58
CA GLU A 450 -7.44 20.23 9.07
C GLU A 450 -6.61 20.94 10.16
N PRO A 451 -5.44 20.39 10.55
CA PRO A 451 -4.51 21.10 11.41
C PRO A 451 -3.98 22.37 10.75
N LYS A 452 -3.26 23.20 11.51
CA LYS A 452 -2.64 24.40 10.93
C LYS A 452 -1.64 24.00 9.84
N ARG A 453 -2.00 24.30 8.58
CA ARG A 453 -1.18 24.00 7.41
C ARG A 453 0.19 24.66 7.49
N ARG A 454 1.23 23.88 7.29
CA ARG A 454 2.61 24.36 7.12
C ARG A 454 2.78 24.83 5.69
N LEU A 455 3.34 26.01 5.49
CA LEU A 455 3.57 26.56 4.15
C LEU A 455 5.01 26.25 3.73
N GLU A 456 5.30 24.96 3.60
CA GLU A 456 6.59 24.44 3.18
C GLU A 456 6.40 23.00 2.69
N SER A 457 7.35 22.52 1.90
CA SER A 457 7.54 21.09 1.66
C SER A 457 9.00 20.76 1.91
N HIS A 458 9.29 19.49 2.16
CA HIS A 458 10.66 19.06 2.42
C HIS A 458 11.04 17.83 1.62
N LEU A 459 12.33 17.65 1.45
CA LEU A 459 12.98 16.58 0.71
C LEU A 459 13.81 15.77 1.69
N TRP A 460 13.59 14.45 1.70
CA TRP A 460 14.48 13.50 2.34
C TRP A 460 15.72 13.34 1.46
N TRP A 461 16.86 13.82 1.96
CA TRP A 461 18.15 13.78 1.29
C TRP A 461 19.21 13.22 2.25
N PRO A 462 19.42 11.90 2.31
CA PRO A 462 20.31 11.27 3.29
C PRO A 462 21.78 11.54 2.94
N ARG A 463 22.27 12.74 3.28
CA ARG A 463 23.51 13.33 2.74
C ARG A 463 24.75 12.46 2.88
N THR A 464 24.83 11.68 3.96
CA THR A 464 26.00 10.84 4.25
C THR A 464 26.03 9.52 3.52
N ASP A 465 24.91 9.17 2.90
CA ASP A 465 24.77 7.90 2.20
C ASP A 465 25.09 8.10 0.71
N PHE A 466 25.45 9.31 0.31
CA PHE A 466 26.03 9.64 -0.99
C PHE A 466 27.55 9.52 -0.94
N ASP A 467 28.14 9.02 -2.03
CA ASP A 467 29.61 9.01 -2.18
C ASP A 467 30.15 10.43 -2.38
N GLU A 468 29.38 11.26 -3.10
CA GLU A 468 29.68 12.64 -3.39
C GLU A 468 28.39 13.47 -3.48
N THR A 469 28.43 14.73 -3.06
CA THR A 469 27.30 15.67 -3.17
C THR A 469 27.82 17.05 -3.57
N GLN A 470 27.14 17.68 -4.52
CA GLN A 470 27.32 19.08 -4.88
C GLN A 470 26.00 19.84 -4.72
N GLN A 471 26.07 21.13 -4.43
CA GLN A 471 24.89 21.95 -4.20
C GLN A 471 25.10 23.39 -4.62
N GLY A 472 24.00 24.04 -5.01
CA GLY A 472 23.90 25.48 -5.17
C GLY A 472 22.74 26.04 -4.35
N GLN A 473 22.39 27.30 -4.59
CA GLN A 473 21.30 27.93 -3.84
C GLN A 473 19.94 27.28 -4.09
N ARG A 474 19.71 26.73 -5.29
CA ARG A 474 18.41 26.22 -5.76
C ARG A 474 18.53 24.83 -6.41
N TRP A 475 19.57 24.09 -6.08
CA TRP A 475 19.76 22.73 -6.58
C TRP A 475 20.70 21.95 -5.67
N VAL A 476 20.55 20.62 -5.67
CA VAL A 476 21.46 19.66 -5.03
C VAL A 476 21.61 18.45 -5.95
N ALA A 477 22.80 17.87 -6.02
CA ALA A 477 23.08 16.68 -6.81
C ALA A 477 23.98 15.72 -6.03
N GLY A 478 23.79 14.43 -6.21
CA GLY A 478 24.56 13.39 -5.52
C GLY A 478 24.83 12.19 -6.40
N ARG A 479 25.92 11.47 -6.07
CA ARG A 479 26.32 10.22 -6.73
C ARG A 479 26.38 9.08 -5.72
N ILE A 480 25.91 7.90 -6.13
CA ILE A 480 26.16 6.62 -5.45
C ILE A 480 26.58 5.61 -6.50
N GLY A 481 27.82 5.11 -6.42
CA GLY A 481 28.38 4.23 -7.45
C GLY A 481 28.29 4.90 -8.82
N SER A 482 27.57 4.25 -9.75
CA SER A 482 27.32 4.71 -11.13
C SER A 482 26.00 5.47 -11.30
N ALA A 483 25.24 5.71 -10.23
CA ALA A 483 23.96 6.41 -10.27
C ALA A 483 24.10 7.86 -9.82
N TYR A 484 23.41 8.76 -10.51
CA TYR A 484 23.29 10.18 -10.22
C TYR A 484 21.84 10.56 -9.94
N ILE A 485 21.64 11.48 -9.01
CA ILE A 485 20.35 12.14 -8.78
C ILE A 485 20.57 13.62 -8.55
N GLY A 486 19.74 14.44 -9.20
CA GLY A 486 19.75 15.88 -9.10
C GLY A 486 18.36 16.39 -8.77
N VAL A 487 18.28 17.39 -7.92
CA VAL A 487 17.02 18.05 -7.57
C VAL A 487 17.17 19.55 -7.76
N ARG A 488 16.38 20.09 -8.67
CA ARG A 488 16.24 21.52 -8.94
C ARG A 488 14.99 22.05 -8.23
N SER A 489 15.12 23.19 -7.57
CA SER A 489 14.02 23.80 -6.81
C SER A 489 13.52 25.12 -7.37
N TRP A 490 12.26 25.42 -7.10
CA TRP A 490 11.64 26.72 -7.36
C TRP A 490 12.30 27.83 -6.53
N ALA A 491 12.32 27.63 -5.21
CA ALA A 491 12.88 28.56 -4.22
C ALA A 491 14.26 28.10 -3.72
N PRO A 492 15.04 28.97 -3.06
CA PRO A 492 16.27 28.57 -2.39
C PRO A 492 16.09 27.39 -1.43
N LEU A 493 17.06 26.49 -1.40
CA LEU A 493 17.07 25.30 -0.54
C LEU A 493 17.52 25.67 0.87
N GLU A 494 16.73 25.27 1.87
CA GLU A 494 17.10 25.37 3.29
C GLU A 494 17.55 24.01 3.81
N PHE A 495 18.85 23.86 4.10
CA PHE A 495 19.42 22.63 4.65
C PHE A 495 19.20 22.61 6.17
N VAL A 496 18.15 21.92 6.62
CA VAL A 496 17.69 21.97 8.01
C VAL A 496 18.43 20.96 8.89
N SER A 497 18.75 19.79 8.36
CA SER A 497 19.48 18.76 9.09
C SER A 497 20.39 17.95 8.14
N ARG A 498 21.01 16.90 8.67
CA ARG A 498 21.79 15.94 7.87
C ARG A 498 20.98 15.33 6.73
N ASN A 499 19.68 15.11 6.94
CA ASN A 499 18.83 14.35 6.02
C ASN A 499 17.64 15.14 5.45
N GLU A 500 17.51 16.42 5.80
CA GLU A 500 16.33 17.22 5.47
C GLU A 500 16.70 18.53 4.77
N ILE A 501 16.07 18.75 3.62
CA ILE A 501 16.12 20.01 2.87
C ILE A 501 14.70 20.54 2.74
N ARG A 502 14.47 21.84 2.99
CA ARG A 502 13.16 22.47 2.89
C ARG A 502 13.08 23.50 1.77
N GLN A 503 11.87 23.66 1.25
CA GLN A 503 11.45 24.86 0.53
C GLN A 503 10.29 25.49 1.28
N PRO A 504 10.45 26.72 1.81
CA PRO A 504 9.33 27.46 2.36
C PRO A 504 8.47 28.08 1.25
N GLY A 505 7.21 28.34 1.56
CA GLY A 505 6.28 29.05 0.71
C GLY A 505 4.98 28.30 0.43
N LYS A 506 4.00 29.02 -0.10
CA LYS A 506 2.72 28.45 -0.54
C LYS A 506 2.85 27.57 -1.79
N VAL A 507 3.91 27.80 -2.58
CA VAL A 507 4.20 27.07 -3.80
C VAL A 507 5.65 26.62 -3.72
N THR A 508 5.85 25.31 -3.87
CA THR A 508 7.17 24.69 -3.89
C THR A 508 7.22 23.68 -5.03
N VAL A 509 8.38 23.51 -5.64
CA VAL A 509 8.57 22.59 -6.77
C VAL A 509 9.88 21.85 -6.59
N TRP A 510 9.82 20.53 -6.75
CA TRP A 510 10.99 19.66 -6.84
C TRP A 510 11.04 19.06 -8.24
N VAL A 511 11.99 19.49 -9.05
CA VAL A 511 12.29 18.85 -10.34
C VAL A 511 13.45 17.89 -10.11
N VAL A 512 13.18 16.60 -10.21
CA VAL A 512 14.14 15.52 -10.02
C VAL A 512 14.60 15.04 -11.39
N LEU A 513 15.91 14.96 -11.56
CA LEU A 513 16.55 14.38 -12.73
C LEU A 513 17.38 13.18 -12.26
N MET A 514 17.16 12.01 -12.88
CA MET A 514 18.01 10.84 -12.68
C MET A 514 19.07 10.76 -13.78
N GLY A 515 20.24 10.23 -13.45
CA GLY A 515 21.33 10.01 -14.39
C GLY A 515 22.21 8.84 -13.98
N ASP A 516 23.17 8.51 -14.83
CA ASP A 516 24.14 7.45 -14.58
C ASP A 516 25.47 7.72 -15.30
N ALA A 517 26.48 6.91 -14.96
CA ALA A 517 27.84 7.00 -15.51
C ALA A 517 27.95 6.61 -16.99
N GLU A 518 26.89 6.07 -17.60
CA GLU A 518 26.84 5.86 -19.06
C GLU A 518 26.49 7.16 -19.79
N THR A 519 25.78 8.06 -19.11
CA THR A 519 25.33 9.34 -19.66
C THR A 519 26.26 10.50 -19.30
N TYR A 520 26.87 10.48 -18.11
CA TYR A 520 27.70 11.58 -17.59
C TYR A 520 29.09 11.09 -17.19
N ALA A 521 30.12 11.87 -17.52
CA ALA A 521 31.50 11.56 -17.17
C ALA A 521 31.72 11.61 -15.64
N ASP A 522 31.13 12.59 -14.96
CA ASP A 522 31.26 12.77 -13.50
C ASP A 522 30.06 13.54 -12.90
N LEU A 523 30.09 13.71 -11.57
CA LEU A 523 29.05 14.46 -10.86
C LEU A 523 29.03 15.95 -11.23
N ALA A 524 30.15 16.55 -11.62
CA ALA A 524 30.20 17.97 -11.96
C ALA A 524 29.48 18.25 -13.29
N GLU A 525 29.65 17.40 -14.30
CA GLU A 525 28.92 17.48 -15.57
C GLU A 525 27.40 17.34 -15.33
N PHE A 526 27.01 16.31 -14.58
CA PHE A 526 25.61 16.09 -14.23
C PHE A 526 25.02 17.25 -13.42
N ALA A 527 25.74 17.73 -12.40
CA ALA A 527 25.32 18.86 -11.57
C ALA A 527 25.16 20.16 -12.38
N ALA A 528 25.98 20.37 -13.42
CA ALA A 528 25.85 21.52 -14.31
C ALA A 528 24.52 21.49 -15.09
N GLU A 529 24.08 20.32 -15.57
CA GLU A 529 22.77 20.17 -16.21
C GLU A 529 21.64 20.47 -15.20
N VAL A 530 21.69 19.86 -14.01
CA VAL A 530 20.68 20.07 -12.95
C VAL A 530 20.58 21.54 -12.58
N ALA A 531 21.72 22.22 -12.43
CA ALA A 531 21.78 23.64 -12.11
C ALA A 531 21.17 24.53 -13.20
N ALA A 532 21.29 24.11 -14.46
CA ALA A 532 20.83 24.83 -15.63
C ALA A 532 19.34 24.63 -15.93
N ILE A 533 18.66 23.64 -15.31
CA ILE A 533 17.21 23.40 -15.48
C ILE A 533 16.42 24.69 -15.20
N PRO A 534 15.79 25.29 -16.23
CA PRO A 534 14.91 26.44 -16.06
C PRO A 534 13.58 26.00 -15.46
N VAL A 535 13.13 26.74 -14.44
CA VAL A 535 11.83 26.56 -13.78
C VAL A 535 11.17 27.93 -13.73
N VAL A 536 10.08 28.11 -14.47
CA VAL A 536 9.47 29.42 -14.72
C VAL A 536 7.96 29.36 -14.43
N ALA A 537 7.40 30.37 -13.77
CA ALA A 537 5.95 30.49 -13.65
C ALA A 537 5.36 30.90 -15.00
N GLY A 538 4.25 30.27 -15.38
CA GLY A 538 3.42 30.75 -16.47
C GLY A 538 2.42 31.82 -16.01
N ASP A 539 1.54 32.21 -16.93
CA ASP A 539 0.68 33.39 -16.77
C ASP A 539 -0.60 33.17 -15.93
N LEU A 540 -0.70 32.05 -15.20
CA LEU A 540 -1.87 31.80 -14.35
C LEU A 540 -1.70 32.39 -12.95
N PRO A 541 -2.76 32.97 -12.36
CA PRO A 541 -2.75 33.47 -10.98
C PRO A 541 -2.28 32.42 -9.96
N ASP A 542 -1.76 32.90 -8.83
CA ASP A 542 -1.26 32.09 -7.72
C ASP A 542 -0.15 31.09 -8.11
N ASN A 543 0.56 31.34 -9.22
CA ASN A 543 1.59 30.47 -9.78
C ASN A 543 1.09 29.05 -10.06
N ARG A 544 -0.16 28.89 -10.52
CA ARG A 544 -0.75 27.57 -10.84
C ARG A 544 -0.26 26.97 -12.15
N HIS A 545 0.51 27.72 -12.94
CA HIS A 545 1.12 27.24 -14.18
C HIS A 545 2.64 27.27 -14.02
N LEU A 546 3.28 26.14 -14.35
CA LEU A 546 4.71 25.94 -14.28
C LEU A 546 5.24 25.47 -15.63
N MET A 547 6.34 26.07 -16.09
CA MET A 547 7.10 25.62 -17.26
C MET A 547 8.49 25.15 -16.81
N VAL A 548 8.87 23.93 -17.20
CA VAL A 548 10.16 23.31 -16.87
C VAL A 548 10.81 22.77 -18.14
N TRP A 549 12.10 23.07 -18.35
CA TRP A 549 12.87 22.48 -19.44
C TRP A 549 13.89 21.50 -18.88
N ALA A 550 13.67 20.21 -19.12
CA ALA A 550 14.51 19.13 -18.59
C ALA A 550 14.55 17.98 -19.60
N ASP A 551 15.70 17.32 -19.71
CA ASP A 551 15.90 16.17 -20.61
C ASP A 551 15.51 16.43 -22.07
N GLY A 552 15.78 17.65 -22.57
CA GLY A 552 15.46 18.06 -23.94
C GLY A 552 13.99 18.41 -24.20
N HIS A 553 13.11 18.29 -23.20
CA HIS A 553 11.69 18.52 -23.33
C HIS A 553 11.23 19.77 -22.55
N ARG A 554 10.20 20.44 -23.06
CA ARG A 554 9.44 21.46 -22.33
C ARG A 554 8.20 20.82 -21.70
N HIS A 555 8.11 20.91 -20.38
CA HIS A 555 6.94 20.51 -19.61
C HIS A 555 6.12 21.74 -19.23
N ASP A 556 4.85 21.78 -19.63
CA ASP A 556 3.87 22.79 -19.21
C ASP A 556 2.85 22.14 -18.27
N LEU A 557 2.86 22.52 -17.00
CA LEU A 557 2.00 21.95 -15.96
C LEU A 557 1.06 23.00 -15.40
N THR A 558 -0.24 22.81 -15.62
CA THR A 558 -1.28 23.48 -14.83
C THR A 558 -1.63 22.60 -13.63
N PHE A 559 -1.50 23.13 -12.41
CA PHE A 559 -1.76 22.40 -11.16
C PHE A 559 -3.19 21.81 -11.15
N GLY A 560 -3.29 20.49 -11.11
CA GLY A 560 -4.56 19.73 -11.23
C GLY A 560 -5.27 19.86 -12.58
N GLY A 561 -4.67 20.56 -13.56
CA GLY A 561 -5.20 20.86 -14.89
C GLY A 561 -4.53 20.06 -16.00
N ALA A 562 -4.04 20.68 -17.07
CA ALA A 562 -3.32 19.98 -18.15
C ALA A 562 -1.83 19.76 -17.82
N HIS A 563 -1.25 18.69 -18.36
CA HIS A 563 0.21 18.49 -18.47
C HIS A 563 0.54 18.28 -19.95
N LEU A 564 1.37 19.16 -20.50
CA LEU A 564 1.82 19.08 -21.89
C LEU A 564 3.33 18.83 -21.92
N ILE A 565 3.78 18.04 -22.89
CA ILE A 565 5.19 17.84 -23.22
C ILE A 565 5.37 18.30 -24.66
N ASP A 566 6.21 19.30 -24.88
CA ASP A 566 6.46 19.94 -26.18
C ASP A 566 5.18 20.38 -26.91
N GLY A 567 4.18 20.82 -26.12
CA GLY A 567 2.87 21.27 -26.60
C GLY A 567 1.82 20.16 -26.74
N GLU A 568 2.21 18.88 -26.63
CA GLU A 568 1.30 17.75 -26.75
C GLU A 568 0.77 17.29 -25.38
N PRO A 569 -0.54 17.05 -25.23
CA PRO A 569 -1.11 16.55 -23.99
C PRO A 569 -0.58 15.18 -23.59
N VAL A 570 -0.17 15.03 -22.33
CA VAL A 570 0.20 13.73 -21.77
C VAL A 570 -1.07 12.96 -21.41
N ILE A 571 -1.27 11.83 -22.09
CA ILE A 571 -2.33 10.88 -21.78
C ILE A 571 -1.74 9.80 -20.88
N LEU A 572 -2.32 9.64 -19.69
CA LEU A 572 -1.93 8.57 -18.77
C LEU A 572 -2.60 7.26 -19.22
N SER A 573 -1.88 6.14 -19.14
CA SER A 573 -2.48 4.85 -19.41
C SER A 573 -3.58 4.55 -18.38
N GLU A 574 -4.69 4.01 -18.85
CA GLU A 574 -5.78 3.47 -18.03
C GLU A 574 -5.67 1.94 -17.88
N ASP A 575 -4.66 1.32 -18.48
CA ASP A 575 -4.47 -0.13 -18.48
C ASP A 575 -4.11 -0.64 -17.09
N ARG A 576 -4.54 -1.88 -16.79
CA ARG A 576 -4.15 -2.57 -15.56
C ARG A 576 -2.64 -2.76 -15.53
N TYR A 577 -2.03 -3.15 -16.66
CA TYR A 577 -0.59 -3.25 -16.84
C TYR A 577 -0.20 -2.75 -18.24
N ALA A 578 0.84 -1.94 -18.33
CA ALA A 578 1.46 -1.53 -19.58
C ALA A 578 2.99 -1.52 -19.42
N SER A 579 3.63 -2.59 -19.88
CA SER A 579 5.09 -2.76 -19.86
C SER A 579 5.52 -3.74 -20.95
N ARG A 580 6.83 -3.94 -21.12
CA ARG A 580 7.35 -5.01 -22.00
C ARG A 580 7.20 -6.42 -21.43
N PHE A 581 6.89 -6.57 -20.14
CA PHE A 581 6.77 -7.86 -19.47
C PHE A 581 5.34 -8.39 -19.49
N VAL A 582 4.38 -7.48 -19.33
CA VAL A 582 2.96 -7.77 -19.22
C VAL A 582 2.16 -6.55 -19.70
N THR A 583 1.10 -6.82 -20.44
CA THR A 583 0.10 -5.85 -20.90
C THR A 583 -1.29 -6.39 -20.61
N ALA A 584 -2.16 -5.59 -20.01
CA ALA A 584 -3.55 -5.95 -19.78
C ALA A 584 -4.41 -4.70 -19.58
N GLU A 585 -5.59 -4.67 -20.20
CA GLU A 585 -6.61 -3.64 -19.95
C GLU A 585 -7.19 -3.76 -18.53
N ARG A 586 -7.95 -2.75 -18.08
CA ARG A 586 -8.71 -2.85 -16.82
C ARG A 586 -9.87 -3.83 -16.94
N GLY A 587 -10.17 -4.52 -15.84
CA GLY A 587 -11.12 -5.62 -15.81
C GLY A 587 -10.73 -6.78 -16.75
N PRO A 588 -9.47 -7.25 -16.72
CA PRO A 588 -9.02 -8.24 -17.69
C PRO A 588 -9.71 -9.59 -17.45
N GLU A 589 -10.08 -10.28 -18.52
CA GLU A 589 -10.49 -11.69 -18.44
C GLU A 589 -9.28 -12.60 -18.22
N ARG A 590 -8.14 -12.20 -18.79
CA ARG A 590 -6.88 -12.95 -18.81
C ARG A 590 -5.68 -11.99 -18.77
N ILE A 591 -4.62 -12.38 -18.06
CA ILE A 591 -3.33 -11.69 -18.04
C ILE A 591 -2.24 -12.71 -18.42
N ASP A 592 -1.43 -12.39 -19.43
CA ASP A 592 -0.34 -13.26 -19.89
C ASP A 592 1.01 -12.67 -19.47
N VAL A 593 1.76 -13.43 -18.67
CA VAL A 593 3.06 -13.05 -18.12
C VAL A 593 4.12 -13.98 -18.72
N GLY A 594 4.55 -13.68 -19.94
CA GLY A 594 5.57 -14.48 -20.64
C GLY A 594 5.19 -15.95 -20.80
N GLY A 595 3.91 -16.24 -21.08
CA GLY A 595 3.34 -17.58 -21.17
C GLY A 595 2.71 -18.08 -19.87
N HIS A 596 3.01 -17.47 -18.71
CA HIS A 596 2.28 -17.75 -17.47
C HIS A 596 0.92 -17.04 -17.51
N VAL A 597 -0.13 -17.82 -17.77
CA VAL A 597 -1.47 -17.27 -17.98
C VAL A 597 -2.24 -17.25 -16.66
N LEU A 598 -2.72 -16.08 -16.30
CA LEU A 598 -3.58 -15.82 -15.15
C LEU A 598 -5.01 -15.51 -15.62
N THR A 599 -5.99 -16.00 -14.88
CA THR A 599 -7.42 -15.69 -15.05
C THR A 599 -8.07 -15.42 -13.70
N ALA A 600 -9.32 -14.92 -13.72
CA ALA A 600 -10.12 -14.74 -12.52
C ALA A 600 -10.36 -16.06 -11.75
N ALA A 601 -10.16 -17.22 -12.38
CA ALA A 601 -10.28 -18.54 -11.75
C ALA A 601 -8.93 -19.07 -11.21
N GLY A 602 -7.82 -18.34 -11.39
CA GLY A 602 -6.46 -18.79 -11.05
C GLY A 602 -5.55 -18.85 -12.26
N ARG A 603 -4.40 -19.51 -12.11
CA ARG A 603 -3.45 -19.73 -13.22
C ARG A 603 -3.81 -20.95 -14.06
N GLU A 604 -3.69 -20.83 -15.39
CA GLU A 604 -3.84 -21.98 -16.29
C GLU A 604 -2.62 -22.90 -16.10
N GLN A 605 -2.84 -24.18 -15.79
CA GLN A 605 -1.75 -25.16 -15.77
C GLN A 605 -1.33 -25.42 -17.22
N GLN A 606 -0.04 -25.19 -17.52
CA GLN A 606 0.56 -25.60 -18.79
C GLN A 606 0.86 -27.10 -18.82
#